data_AF-A0A919ITL2-F1
#
_entry.id   AF-A0A919ITL2-F1
#
_cell.length_a   1.000
_cell.length_b   1.000
_cell.length_c   1.000
_cell.angle_alpha   90.00
_cell.angle_beta   90.00
_cell.angle_gamma   90.00
#
_symmetry.space_group_name_H-M   'P 1'
#
loop_
_entity.id
_entity.type
_entity.pdbx_description
1 polymer ?
#
loop_
_entity_poly.entity_id
_entity_poly.type
_entity_poly.pdbx_seq_one_letter_code
_entity_poly.pdbx_strand_id
1 'polypeptide(L)' 'MVAYCHRTGQARPTSTERGYRDAGEMLERQGGLVELEAMYDRLMVLVATRPATKVVRTRAGEIEQAYRDFRDAVA' A
#
# COMPACT_ATOMS: atom_id res chain seq x y z
N MET A 1 16.87 -14.95 6.54
CA MET A 1 17.42 -13.62 6.24
C MET A 1 16.50 -12.98 5.19
N VAL A 2 15.50 -12.22 5.63
CA VAL A 2 14.53 -11.58 4.72
C VAL A 2 14.98 -10.13 4.53
N ALA A 3 15.42 -9.80 3.31
CA ALA A 3 15.78 -8.44 2.94
C ALA A 3 14.49 -7.62 2.81
N TYR A 4 14.23 -6.76 3.80
CA TYR A 4 13.20 -5.73 3.72
C TYR A 4 13.71 -4.68 2.73
N CYS A 5 13.26 -4.76 1.47
CA CYS A 5 13.70 -3.82 0.45
C CYS A 5 13.04 -2.46 0.69
N HIS A 6 13.91 -1.48 0.90
CA HIS A 6 13.71 -0.08 1.25
C HIS A 6 12.53 0.58 0.51
N ARG A 7 11.57 1.09 1.29
CA ARG A 7 10.41 1.89 0.85
C ARG A 7 10.92 3.14 0.11
N THR A 8 10.62 3.27 -1.18
CA THR A 8 10.69 4.54 -1.91
C THR A 8 9.52 5.41 -1.45
N GLY A 9 9.62 5.91 -0.22
CA GLY A 9 8.74 6.96 0.27
C GLY A 9 9.21 8.28 -0.32
N GLN A 10 8.58 8.72 -1.42
CA GLN A 10 8.39 10.14 -1.80
C GLN A 10 7.72 10.23 -3.17
N ALA A 11 6.45 9.82 -3.24
CA ALA A 11 5.52 10.49 -4.14
C ALA A 11 4.46 11.11 -3.24
N ARG A 12 4.75 12.30 -2.72
CA ARG A 12 3.64 13.17 -2.27
C ARG A 12 2.75 13.33 -3.49
N PRO A 13 1.45 13.01 -3.42
CA PRO A 13 0.57 13.43 -4.48
C PRO A 13 0.54 14.95 -4.39
N THR A 14 1.30 15.63 -5.26
CA THR A 14 1.10 17.05 -5.58
C THR A 14 -0.16 17.24 -6.44
N SER A 15 -1.14 16.35 -6.29
CA SER A 15 -2.43 16.46 -6.94
C SER A 15 -3.31 17.35 -6.06
N THR A 16 -3.78 18.44 -6.64
CA THR A 16 -4.69 19.41 -5.98
C THR A 16 -6.15 18.97 -6.05
N GLU A 17 -6.43 17.82 -6.68
CA GLU A 17 -7.75 17.23 -6.74
C GLU A 17 -8.30 16.97 -5.34
N ARG A 18 -9.59 17.25 -5.16
CA ARG A 18 -10.27 17.22 -3.86
C ARG A 18 -10.03 15.92 -3.09
N GLY A 19 -10.05 14.78 -3.78
CA GLY A 19 -9.82 13.47 -3.14
C GLY A 19 -8.45 13.32 -2.47
N TYR A 20 -7.39 13.92 -3.04
CA TYR A 20 -6.06 13.86 -2.42
C TYR A 20 -5.95 14.79 -1.21
N ARG A 21 -6.63 15.93 -1.23
CA ARG A 21 -6.67 16.85 -0.07
C ARG A 21 -7.48 16.24 1.09
N ASP A 22 -8.66 15.72 0.81
CA ASP A 22 -9.51 15.09 1.82
C ASP A 22 -8.79 13.90 2.47
N ALA A 23 -8.09 13.08 1.67
CA ALA A 23 -7.25 11.99 2.18
C ALA A 23 -6.09 12.49 3.06
N GLY A 24 -5.43 13.59 2.67
CA GLY A 24 -4.39 14.23 3.48
C GLY A 24 -4.91 14.71 4.84
N GLU A 25 -6.06 15.38 4.86
CA GLU A 25 -6.69 15.85 6.11
C GLU A 25 -7.18 14.70 6.99
N MET A 26 -7.63 13.60 6.39
CA MET A 26 -7.96 12.37 7.14
C MET A 26 -6.72 11.74 7.76
N LEU A 27 -5.61 11.68 7.02
CA LEU A 27 -4.36 11.12 7.50
C LEU A 27 -3.80 11.90 8.71
N GLU A 28 -3.77 13.22 8.62
CA GLU A 28 -3.31 14.07 9.74
C GLU A 28 -4.17 13.86 11.00
N ARG A 29 -5.50 13.75 10.85
CA ARG A 29 -6.41 13.47 11.97
C ARG A 29 -6.19 12.09 12.61
N GLN A 30 -5.60 11.15 11.87
CA GLN A 30 -5.35 9.78 12.32
C GLN A 30 -3.93 9.57 12.85
N GLY A 31 -3.15 10.64 13.09
CA GLY A 31 -1.78 10.55 13.61
C GLY A 31 -0.69 10.60 12.54
N GLY A 32 -1.06 10.94 11.30
CA GLY A 32 -0.12 11.19 10.21
C GLY A 32 0.55 9.93 9.67
N LEU A 33 1.67 10.13 8.95
CA LEU A 33 2.40 9.03 8.29
C LEU A 33 2.94 8.00 9.29
N VAL A 34 3.35 8.41 10.48
CA VAL A 34 3.92 7.49 11.48
C VAL A 34 2.89 6.45 11.94
N GLU A 35 1.67 6.88 12.27
CA GLU A 35 0.62 5.93 12.65
C GLU A 35 0.17 5.07 11.45
N LEU A 36 0.16 5.64 10.24
CA LEU A 36 -0.12 4.88 9.03
C LEU A 36 0.90 3.76 8.80
N GLU A 37 2.20 4.03 9.01
CA GLU A 37 3.24 3.02 8.91
C GLU A 37 3.09 1.94 9.99
N ALA A 38 2.82 2.34 11.24
CA ALA A 38 2.57 1.40 12.33
C ALA A 38 1.34 0.52 12.07
N MET A 39 0.27 1.10 11.54
CA MET A 39 -0.94 0.37 11.13
C MET A 39 -0.62 -0.63 10.02
N TYR A 40 0.14 -0.22 9.00
CA TYR A 40 0.56 -1.09 7.91
C TYR A 40 1.36 -2.29 8.42
N ASP A 41 2.31 -2.08 9.33
CA ASP A 41 3.12 -3.16 9.90
C ASP A 41 2.25 -4.16 10.69
N ARG A 42 1.31 -3.66 11.51
CA ARG A 42 0.32 -4.52 12.20
C ARG A 42 -0.52 -5.34 11.21
N LEU A 43 -0.95 -4.74 10.10
CA LEU A 43 -1.71 -5.43 9.06
C LEU A 43 -0.87 -6.51 8.37
N MET A 44 0.40 -6.24 8.08
CA MET A 44 1.30 -7.22 7.46
C MET A 44 1.58 -8.41 8.38
N VAL A 45 1.69 -8.18 9.70
CA VAL A 45 1.75 -9.27 10.68
C VAL A 45 0.50 -10.15 10.60
N LEU A 46 -0.70 -9.57 10.54
CA LEU A 46 -1.95 -10.33 10.41
C LEU A 46 -2.05 -11.09 9.08
N VAL A 47 -1.63 -10.47 7.98
CA VAL A 47 -1.62 -11.12 6.66
C VAL A 47 -0.67 -12.33 6.66
N ALA A 48 0.48 -12.23 7.32
CA ALA A 48 1.44 -13.32 7.42
C ALA A 48 0.90 -14.56 8.14
N THR A 49 -0.09 -14.41 9.04
CA THR A 49 -0.73 -15.56 9.71
C THR A 49 -1.81 -16.24 8.88
N ARG A 50 -2.12 -15.75 7.67
CA ARG A 50 -3.22 -16.22 6.83
C ARG A 50 -2.68 -16.83 5.53
N PRO A 51 -2.41 -18.14 5.48
CA PRO A 51 -1.76 -18.78 4.33
C PRO A 51 -2.58 -18.74 3.02
N ALA A 52 -3.89 -18.50 3.13
CA ALA A 52 -4.76 -18.32 1.96
C ALA A 52 -4.71 -16.89 1.37
N THR A 53 -4.11 -15.92 2.06
CA THR A 53 -4.01 -14.54 1.56
C THR A 53 -2.96 -14.45 0.47
N LYS A 54 -3.31 -13.77 -0.64
CA LYS A 54 -2.43 -13.53 -1.79
C LYS A 54 -2.10 -12.04 -1.86
N VAL A 55 -0.82 -11.72 -2.07
CA VAL A 55 -0.34 -10.34 -2.20
C VAL A 55 0.03 -10.08 -3.65
N VAL A 56 -0.68 -9.17 -4.29
CA VAL A 56 -0.40 -8.71 -5.66
C VAL A 56 0.25 -7.33 -5.57
N ARG A 57 1.46 -7.20 -6.11
CA ARG A 57 2.18 -5.92 -6.14
C ARG A 57 1.80 -5.16 -7.39
N THR A 58 1.50 -3.87 -7.25
CA THR A 58 1.12 -3.02 -8.38
C THR A 58 2.00 -1.78 -8.44
N ARG A 59 2.11 -1.22 -9.64
CA ARG A 59 2.85 0.02 -9.89
C ARG A 59 2.00 0.95 -10.74
N ALA A 60 2.06 2.25 -10.45
CA ALA A 60 1.37 3.27 -11.22
C ALA A 60 1.82 3.23 -12.69
N GLY A 61 0.84 3.19 -13.61
CA GLY A 61 1.08 3.12 -15.05
C GLY A 61 1.24 1.70 -15.62
N GLU A 62 1.32 0.67 -14.78
CA GLU A 62 1.48 -0.74 -15.21
C GLU A 62 0.18 -1.55 -15.03
N ILE A 63 -0.91 -1.05 -15.61
CA ILE A 63 -2.27 -1.59 -15.39
C ILE A 63 -2.40 -3.03 -15.89
N GLU A 64 -1.92 -3.32 -17.09
CA GLU A 64 -2.03 -4.64 -17.71
C GLU A 64 -1.24 -5.69 -16.94
N GLN A 65 -0.08 -5.32 -16.40
CA GLN A 65 0.73 -6.20 -15.56
C GLN A 65 0.00 -6.49 -14.24
N ALA A 66 -0.57 -5.47 -13.60
CA ALA A 66 -1.34 -5.63 -12.36
C ALA A 66 -2.53 -6.60 -12.54
N TYR A 67 -3.25 -6.52 -13.66
CA TYR A 67 -4.34 -7.45 -13.95
C TYR A 67 -3.88 -8.88 -14.21
N ARG A 68 -2.74 -9.07 -14.90
CA ARG A 68 -2.15 -10.40 -15.07
C ARG A 68 -1.76 -11.01 -13.73
N ASP A 69 -1.01 -10.28 -12.92
CA ASP A 69 -0.56 -10.73 -11.60
C ASP A 69 -1.74 -11.05 -10.67
N PHE A 70 -2.82 -10.27 -10.75
CA PHE A 70 -4.05 -10.54 -10.02
C PHE A 70 -4.72 -11.84 -10.47
N ARG A 71 -4.88 -12.04 -11.78
CA ARG A 71 -5.46 -13.27 -12.33
C ARG A 71 -4.67 -14.50 -11.92
N ASP A 72 -3.34 -14.43 -11.99
CA ASP A 72 -2.46 -15.54 -11.62
C ASP A 72 -2.51 -15.85 -10.12
N ALA A 73 -2.78 -14.85 -9.27
CA ALA A 73 -2.88 -15.03 -7.83
C ALA A 73 -4.19 -15.70 -7.37
N VAL A 74 -5.27 -15.55 -8.14
CA VAL A 74 -6.62 -16.05 -7.78
C VAL A 74 -7.06 -17.29 -8.56
N ALA A 75 -6.32 -17.67 -9.60
CA ALA A 75 -6.51 -18.92 -10.35
C ALA A 75 -6.02 -20.13 -9.54
#